data_AF-A0A328ZG95-F1
#
_entry.id   AF-A0A328ZG95-F1
#
_cell.length_a   1.000
_cell.length_b   1.000
_cell.length_c   1.000
_cell.angle_alpha   90.00
_cell.angle_beta   90.00
_cell.angle_gamma   90.00
#
_symmetry.space_group_name_H-M   'P 1'
#
loop_
_entity.id
_entity.type
_entity.pdbx_description
1 polymer ?
#
loop_
_entity_poly.entity_id
_entity_poly.type
_entity_poly.pdbx_seq_one_letter_code
_entity_poly.pdbx_strand_id
1 'polypeptide(L)'
;MPREPACCALTCPLIRPLIHRSMVRRHALALAVCALAAAHAPLLAQTSPARGPLAPAGAAAPAGTAPGDSMPLADYLGLLRQIAPAAEDGARTYLAAARLRCGRELNTAELRLAMAQDGGDPVLMGLIRAAHQQDRGARQQLVAQVRCPSGGTR
;
A
#
# COMPACT_ATOMS: atom_id res chain seq x y z
N MET A 1 -39.41 30.66 -25.57
CA MET A 1 -39.84 29.27 -25.80
C MET A 1 -38.81 28.34 -25.18
N PRO A 2 -39.02 27.90 -23.93
CA PRO A 2 -38.16 26.97 -23.20
C PRO A 2 -38.56 25.51 -23.49
N ARG A 3 -37.61 24.57 -23.45
CA ARG A 3 -37.90 23.14 -23.20
C ARG A 3 -36.75 22.49 -22.43
N GLU A 4 -36.85 22.58 -21.11
CA GLU A 4 -36.48 21.47 -20.23
C GLU A 4 -37.40 20.27 -20.50
N PRO A 5 -36.95 19.06 -20.12
CA PRO A 5 -37.81 18.25 -19.28
C PRO A 5 -37.11 17.80 -17.99
N ALA A 6 -37.54 18.42 -16.90
CA ALA A 6 -38.10 17.79 -15.70
C ALA A 6 -37.54 16.44 -15.21
N CYS A 7 -36.94 16.54 -14.03
CA CYS A 7 -37.15 15.67 -12.87
C CYS A 7 -38.49 14.90 -12.89
N CYS A 8 -38.39 13.57 -12.78
CA CYS A 8 -39.35 12.64 -12.17
C CYS A 8 -38.60 11.29 -12.13
N ALA A 9 -38.49 10.50 -11.07
CA ALA A 9 -39.01 10.52 -9.72
C ALA A 9 -38.01 9.65 -8.92
N LEU A 10 -37.59 10.10 -7.74
CA LEU A 10 -38.05 9.51 -6.49
C LEU A 10 -38.13 7.96 -6.51
N THR A 11 -37.20 7.36 -5.76
CA THR A 11 -37.52 6.26 -4.85
C THR A 11 -37.93 4.95 -5.52
N CYS A 12 -36.95 4.17 -5.99
CA CYS A 12 -37.14 2.73 -6.19
C CYS A 12 -37.11 2.04 -4.81
N PRO A 13 -38.24 1.55 -4.24
CA PRO A 13 -38.26 0.90 -2.93
C PRO A 13 -38.11 -0.63 -3.05
N LEU A 14 -37.53 -1.13 -4.14
CA LEU A 14 -37.44 -2.58 -4.40
C LEU A 14 -36.04 -3.20 -4.25
N ILE A 15 -35.01 -2.41 -3.91
CA ILE A 15 -33.63 -2.91 -3.71
C ILE A 15 -33.36 -3.29 -2.24
N ARG A 16 -34.17 -2.79 -1.29
CA ARG A 16 -34.01 -3.06 0.16
C ARG A 16 -34.22 -4.53 0.63
N PRO A 17 -35.05 -5.40 0.02
CA PRO A 17 -35.35 -6.70 0.64
C PRO A 17 -34.25 -7.75 0.40
N LEU A 18 -33.40 -7.57 -0.64
CA LEU A 18 -32.34 -8.51 -0.98
C LEU A 18 -31.06 -8.29 -0.16
N ILE A 19 -30.75 -7.05 0.21
CA ILE A 19 -29.60 -6.72 1.06
C ILE A 19 -29.86 -7.21 2.50
N HIS A 20 -31.09 -7.11 2.98
CA HIS A 20 -31.44 -7.51 4.36
C HIS A 20 -31.32 -9.02 4.59
N ARG A 21 -31.74 -9.85 3.62
CA ARG A 21 -31.61 -11.33 3.69
C ARG A 21 -30.15 -11.81 3.72
N SER A 22 -29.24 -11.07 3.08
CA SER A 22 -27.80 -11.39 3.07
C SER A 22 -27.08 -11.04 4.38
N MET A 23 -27.53 -10.02 5.11
CA MET A 23 -26.96 -9.63 6.41
C MET A 23 -27.34 -10.60 7.54
N VAL A 24 -28.59 -11.07 7.58
CA VAL A 24 -29.06 -11.97 8.65
C VAL A 24 -28.33 -13.33 8.62
N ARG A 25 -28.03 -13.88 7.43
CA ARG A 25 -27.25 -15.12 7.29
C ARG A 25 -25.79 -14.98 7.72
N ARG A 26 -25.17 -13.81 7.49
CA ARG A 26 -23.79 -13.54 7.90
C ARG A 26 -23.66 -13.37 9.41
N HIS A 27 -24.65 -12.76 10.07
CA HIS A 27 -24.66 -12.61 11.53
C HIS A 27 -24.93 -13.93 12.26
N ALA A 28 -25.82 -14.78 11.73
CA ALA A 28 -26.06 -16.11 12.31
C ALA A 28 -24.79 -16.99 12.24
N LEU A 29 -24.00 -16.89 11.17
CA LEU A 29 -22.76 -17.67 11.01
C LEU A 29 -21.63 -17.12 11.90
N ALA A 30 -21.57 -15.81 12.13
CA ALA A 30 -20.59 -15.19 13.01
C ALA A 30 -20.78 -15.55 14.50
N LEU A 31 -22.03 -15.70 14.96
CA LEU A 31 -22.32 -16.09 16.34
C LEU A 31 -21.97 -17.56 16.62
N ALA A 32 -22.08 -18.46 15.63
CA ALA A 32 -21.73 -19.86 15.79
C ALA A 32 -20.20 -20.09 15.93
N VAL A 33 -19.37 -19.26 15.29
CA VAL A 33 -17.90 -19.41 15.36
C VAL A 33 -17.32 -18.90 16.69
N CYS A 34 -17.90 -17.85 17.29
CA CYS A 34 -17.41 -17.33 18.58
C CYS A 34 -17.62 -18.29 19.76
N ALA A 35 -18.55 -19.24 19.68
CA ALA A 35 -18.83 -20.16 20.79
C ALA A 35 -17.84 -21.35 20.90
N LEU A 36 -17.02 -21.60 19.87
CA LEU A 36 -16.11 -22.77 19.82
C LEU A 36 -14.66 -22.48 20.23
N ALA A 37 -14.30 -21.22 20.50
CA ALA A 37 -12.89 -20.85 20.78
C ALA A 37 -12.54 -20.76 22.28
N ALA A 38 -13.43 -21.17 23.20
CA ALA A 38 -13.23 -21.02 24.64
C ALA A 38 -12.56 -22.23 25.34
N ALA A 39 -12.04 -23.22 24.62
CA ALA A 39 -11.52 -24.44 25.24
C ALA A 39 -10.23 -24.96 24.58
N HIS A 40 -9.14 -24.19 24.68
CA HIS A 40 -7.79 -24.75 24.50
C HIS A 40 -6.75 -23.86 25.18
N ALA A 41 -6.55 -24.12 26.48
CA ALA A 41 -5.24 -23.98 27.09
C ALA A 41 -4.55 -25.34 26.99
N PRO A 42 -3.27 -25.37 26.57
CA PRO A 42 -2.30 -25.78 27.55
C PRO A 42 -1.08 -24.85 27.62
N LEU A 43 -0.68 -24.68 28.87
CA LEU A 43 0.61 -24.25 29.36
C LEU A 43 1.69 -25.22 28.87
N LEU A 44 2.65 -24.77 28.06
CA LEU A 44 4.01 -25.33 28.07
C LEU A 44 5.04 -24.22 27.80
N ALA A 45 5.86 -24.01 28.83
CA ALA A 45 7.04 -23.20 28.83
C ALA A 45 8.08 -23.72 27.84
N GLN A 46 8.65 -22.84 27.02
CA GLN A 46 10.04 -22.94 26.54
C GLN A 46 10.58 -21.52 26.30
N THR A 47 10.99 -20.85 27.38
CA THR A 47 11.79 -19.63 27.25
C THR A 47 13.25 -20.03 27.09
N SER A 48 13.71 -20.08 25.85
CA SER A 48 15.16 -20.14 25.59
C SER A 48 15.78 -18.81 26.03
N PRO A 49 16.80 -18.80 26.91
CA PRO A 49 17.46 -17.56 27.31
C PRO A 49 18.48 -17.19 26.23
N ALA A 50 18.02 -16.71 25.09
CA ALA A 50 18.87 -15.91 24.20
C ALA A 50 18.91 -14.47 24.71
N ARG A 51 19.40 -14.27 25.95
CA ARG A 51 19.73 -12.95 26.49
C ARG A 51 21.06 -12.48 25.88
N GLY A 52 21.02 -12.12 24.60
CA GLY A 52 21.89 -11.08 24.07
C GLY A 52 21.28 -9.72 24.41
N PRO A 53 22.07 -8.66 24.67
CA PRO A 53 21.51 -7.35 24.96
C PRO A 53 20.67 -6.86 23.77
N LEU A 54 19.35 -6.88 23.94
CA LEU A 54 18.43 -6.15 23.07
C LEU A 54 18.71 -4.66 23.30
N ALA A 55 19.46 -4.07 22.37
CA ALA A 55 19.55 -2.63 22.26
C ALA A 55 18.12 -2.05 22.22
N PRO A 56 17.84 -0.95 22.93
CA PRO A 56 16.50 -0.42 23.04
C PRO A 56 15.91 -0.16 21.64
N ALA A 57 14.79 -0.85 21.36
CA ALA A 57 13.86 -0.51 20.30
C ALA A 57 13.38 0.93 20.56
N GLY A 58 13.97 1.87 19.84
CA GLY A 58 13.84 3.31 20.13
C GLY A 58 15.05 4.13 19.68
N ALA A 59 16.16 3.49 19.33
CA ALA A 59 17.14 4.12 18.46
C ALA A 59 16.57 4.12 17.03
N ALA A 60 15.89 5.21 16.65
CA ALA A 60 15.99 5.67 15.27
C ALA A 60 17.48 5.62 14.96
N ALA A 61 17.90 4.67 14.13
CA ALA A 61 19.23 4.71 13.56
C ALA A 61 19.42 6.15 13.09
N PRO A 62 20.53 6.82 13.43
CA PRO A 62 20.80 8.11 12.82
C PRO A 62 20.61 7.90 11.32
N ALA A 63 19.91 8.82 10.65
CA ALA A 63 19.90 8.91 9.21
C ALA A 63 21.31 9.27 8.72
N GLY A 64 22.32 8.47 9.12
CA GLY A 64 23.57 8.35 8.44
C GLY A 64 23.24 7.60 7.17
N THR A 65 23.46 8.27 6.04
CA THR A 65 23.41 7.76 4.68
C THR A 65 23.38 6.24 4.66
N ALA A 66 22.18 5.66 4.52
CA ALA A 66 22.08 4.22 4.43
C ALA A 66 22.98 3.83 3.25
N PRO A 67 23.77 2.74 3.32
CA PRO A 67 24.72 2.39 2.26
C PRO A 67 24.08 2.26 0.87
N GLY A 68 22.75 2.13 0.80
CA GLY A 68 22.00 2.15 -0.45
C GLY A 68 21.69 3.55 -1.02
N ASP A 69 21.79 4.65 -0.27
CA ASP A 69 21.42 6.00 -0.72
C ASP A 69 22.46 6.56 -1.71
N SER A 70 23.70 6.07 -1.60
CA SER A 70 24.78 6.37 -2.54
C SER A 70 24.81 5.44 -3.76
N MET A 71 23.93 4.44 -3.83
CA MET A 71 23.90 3.49 -4.94
C MET A 71 23.25 4.13 -6.18
N PRO A 72 23.81 3.96 -7.39
CA PRO A 72 23.17 4.38 -8.62
C PRO A 72 21.75 3.81 -8.74
N LEU A 73 20.82 4.63 -9.25
CA LEU A 73 19.41 4.25 -9.34
C LEU A 73 19.20 2.97 -10.16
N ALA A 74 19.98 2.80 -11.23
CA ALA A 74 19.93 1.61 -12.07
C ALA A 74 20.30 0.33 -11.31
N ASP A 75 21.34 0.36 -10.48
CA ASP A 75 21.77 -0.78 -9.67
C ASP A 75 20.71 -1.13 -8.63
N TYR A 76 20.11 -0.11 -8.02
CA TYR A 76 19.04 -0.30 -7.06
C TYR A 76 17.78 -0.93 -7.69
N LEU A 77 17.38 -0.47 -8.88
CA LEU A 77 16.31 -1.12 -9.65
C LEU A 77 16.69 -2.56 -10.04
N GLY A 78 17.96 -2.83 -10.34
CA GLY A 78 18.49 -4.17 -10.59
C GLY A 78 18.33 -5.10 -9.38
N LEU A 79 18.54 -4.60 -8.16
CA LEU A 79 18.26 -5.35 -6.93
C LEU A 79 16.76 -5.58 -6.74
N LEU A 80 15.92 -4.57 -6.97
CA LEU A 80 14.46 -4.74 -6.90
C LEU A 80 13.98 -5.82 -7.86
N ARG A 81 14.52 -5.89 -9.08
CA ARG A 81 14.19 -6.94 -10.05
C ARG A 81 14.46 -8.34 -9.52
N GLN A 82 15.60 -8.53 -8.84
CA GLN A 82 16.00 -9.83 -8.29
C GLN A 82 15.07 -10.27 -7.15
N ILE A 83 14.57 -9.31 -6.35
CA ILE A 83 13.68 -9.58 -5.22
C ILE A 83 12.24 -9.77 -5.68
N ALA A 84 11.75 -8.83 -6.49
CA ALA A 84 10.38 -8.81 -7.00
C ALA A 84 10.35 -8.02 -8.33
N PRO A 85 10.19 -8.69 -9.48
CA PRO A 85 10.10 -8.02 -10.79
C PRO A 85 8.99 -6.96 -10.85
N ALA A 86 7.87 -7.19 -10.14
CA ALA A 86 6.78 -6.21 -10.04
C ALA A 86 7.18 -4.95 -9.26
N ALA A 87 8.12 -5.05 -8.30
CA ALA A 87 8.63 -3.90 -7.57
C ALA A 87 9.47 -2.99 -8.47
N GLU A 88 10.31 -3.58 -9.32
CA GLU A 88 11.07 -2.84 -10.34
C GLU A 88 10.14 -2.13 -11.34
N ASP A 89 9.13 -2.83 -11.89
CA ASP A 89 8.17 -2.24 -12.85
C ASP A 89 7.33 -1.12 -12.22
N GLY A 90 6.83 -1.35 -10.99
CA GLY A 90 6.10 -0.34 -10.22
C GLY A 90 6.97 0.88 -9.90
N ALA A 91 8.22 0.68 -9.47
CA ALA A 91 9.16 1.75 -9.18
C ALA A 91 9.53 2.55 -10.45
N ARG A 92 9.81 1.89 -11.58
CA ARG A 92 10.05 2.58 -12.86
C ARG A 92 8.85 3.42 -13.29
N THR A 93 7.63 2.89 -13.13
CA THR A 93 6.40 3.62 -13.45
C THR A 93 6.25 4.84 -12.54
N TYR A 94 6.54 4.71 -11.24
CA TYR A 94 6.48 5.81 -10.29
C TYR A 94 7.51 6.91 -10.63
N LEU A 95 8.76 6.54 -10.93
CA LEU A 95 9.82 7.47 -11.34
C LEU A 95 9.44 8.23 -12.61
N ALA A 96 8.96 7.53 -13.64
CA ALA A 96 8.52 8.16 -14.88
C ALA A 96 7.36 9.14 -14.66
N ALA A 97 6.36 8.74 -13.86
CA ALA A 97 5.24 9.59 -13.50
C ALA A 97 5.69 10.82 -12.70
N ALA A 98 6.62 10.65 -11.76
CA ALA A 98 7.15 11.74 -10.97
C ALA A 98 7.99 12.71 -11.82
N ARG A 99 8.79 12.22 -12.78
CA ARG A 99 9.49 13.07 -13.76
C ARG A 99 8.52 13.96 -14.54
N LEU A 100 7.44 13.36 -15.05
CA LEU A 100 6.42 14.08 -15.82
C LEU A 100 5.68 15.12 -14.99
N ARG A 101 5.39 14.84 -13.72
CA ARG A 101 4.59 15.73 -12.85
C ARG A 101 5.41 16.78 -12.11
N CYS A 102 6.62 16.43 -11.72
CA CYS A 102 7.45 17.23 -10.83
C CYS A 102 8.61 17.93 -11.55
N GLY A 103 8.82 17.64 -12.84
CA GLY A 103 9.85 18.27 -13.66
C GLY A 103 11.29 17.90 -13.29
N ARG A 104 11.48 16.91 -12.41
CA ARG A 104 12.79 16.40 -11.99
C ARG A 104 12.76 14.89 -11.85
N GLU A 105 13.91 14.26 -12.06
CA GLU A 105 14.11 12.85 -11.73
C GLU A 105 14.23 12.69 -10.21
N LEU A 106 13.62 11.63 -9.67
CA LEU A 106 13.86 11.22 -8.29
C LEU A 106 15.17 10.42 -8.23
N ASN A 107 15.94 10.65 -7.16
CA ASN A 107 17.14 9.87 -6.91
C ASN A 107 16.86 8.59 -6.10
N THR A 108 17.88 7.76 -5.91
CA THR A 108 17.77 6.49 -5.15
C THR A 108 17.32 6.69 -3.71
N ALA A 109 17.80 7.74 -3.05
CA ALA A 109 17.45 8.04 -1.66
C ALA A 109 15.96 8.41 -1.54
N GLU A 110 15.44 9.19 -2.48
CA GLU A 110 14.02 9.57 -2.52
C GLU A 110 13.11 8.38 -2.83
N LEU A 111 13.51 7.52 -3.77
CA LEU A 111 12.77 6.30 -4.06
C LEU A 111 12.76 5.34 -2.85
N ARG A 112 13.90 5.20 -2.15
CA ARG A 112 13.98 4.38 -0.94
C ARG A 112 13.13 4.97 0.17
N LEU A 113 13.18 6.29 0.37
CA LEU A 113 12.33 6.98 1.32
C LEU A 113 10.84 6.74 0.99
N ALA A 114 10.46 6.89 -0.27
CA ALA A 114 9.11 6.60 -0.74
C ALA A 114 8.70 5.13 -0.55
N MET A 115 9.62 4.18 -0.44
CA MET A 115 9.26 2.78 -0.12
C MET A 115 9.23 2.47 1.38
N ALA A 116 10.05 3.16 2.18
CA ALA A 116 10.23 2.87 3.59
C ALA A 116 9.36 3.73 4.52
N GLN A 117 9.03 4.97 4.11
CA GLN A 117 8.33 5.94 4.95
C GLN A 117 6.89 5.48 5.22
N ASP A 118 6.53 5.33 6.50
CA ASP A 118 5.18 5.00 6.98
C ASP A 118 4.54 3.76 6.29
N GLY A 119 5.35 2.76 5.95
CA GLY A 119 4.90 1.56 5.22
C GLY A 119 4.91 1.69 3.70
N GLY A 120 5.43 2.80 3.18
CA GLY A 120 5.58 3.11 1.77
C GLY A 120 4.55 4.14 1.28
N ASP A 121 4.95 4.89 0.26
CA ASP A 121 4.08 5.77 -0.52
C ASP A 121 2.95 4.91 -1.11
N PRO A 122 1.68 5.25 -0.84
CA PRO A 122 0.55 4.41 -1.22
C PRO A 122 0.38 4.32 -2.73
N VAL A 123 0.83 5.33 -3.49
CA VAL A 123 0.80 5.31 -4.95
C VAL A 123 1.85 4.35 -5.47
N LEU A 124 3.06 4.40 -4.94
CA LEU A 124 4.14 3.47 -5.28
C LEU A 124 3.75 2.03 -4.94
N MET A 125 3.27 1.76 -3.73
CA MET A 125 2.82 0.42 -3.34
C MET A 125 1.63 -0.06 -4.19
N GLY A 126 0.73 0.86 -4.56
CA GLY A 126 -0.33 0.59 -5.52
C GLY A 126 0.20 0.21 -6.90
N LEU A 127 1.23 0.91 -7.40
CA LEU A 127 1.83 0.64 -8.70
C LEU A 127 2.54 -0.71 -8.73
N ILE A 128 3.21 -1.09 -7.65
CA ILE A 128 3.83 -2.42 -7.50
C ILE A 128 2.74 -3.51 -7.55
N ARG A 129 1.62 -3.31 -6.86
CA ARG A 129 0.47 -4.22 -6.91
C ARG A 129 -0.13 -4.29 -8.32
N ALA A 130 -0.34 -3.14 -8.96
CA ALA A 130 -0.90 -3.08 -10.31
C ALA A 130 0.02 -3.76 -11.33
N ALA A 131 1.34 -3.62 -11.18
CA ALA A 131 2.33 -4.32 -11.99
C ALA A 131 2.25 -5.84 -11.78
N HIS A 132 2.18 -6.29 -10.52
CA HIS A 132 2.03 -7.72 -10.19
C HIS A 132 0.75 -8.33 -10.77
N GLN A 133 -0.36 -7.59 -10.75
CA GLN A 133 -1.67 -8.04 -11.26
C GLN A 133 -1.85 -7.76 -12.75
N GLN A 134 -0.89 -7.09 -13.39
CA GLN A 134 -0.99 -6.61 -14.77
C GLN A 134 -2.22 -5.69 -15.01
N ASP A 135 -2.69 -5.01 -13.96
CA ASP A 135 -3.84 -4.10 -14.01
C ASP A 135 -3.41 -2.74 -14.59
N ARG A 136 -3.62 -2.60 -15.90
CA ARG A 136 -3.31 -1.36 -16.61
C ARG A 136 -4.21 -0.19 -16.22
N GLY A 137 -5.46 -0.46 -15.86
CA GLY A 137 -6.44 0.57 -15.48
C GLY A 137 -6.06 1.20 -14.14
N ALA A 138 -5.81 0.36 -13.13
CA ALA A 138 -5.31 0.82 -11.83
C ALA A 138 -3.99 1.56 -11.97
N ARG A 139 -3.07 1.05 -12.81
CA ARG A 139 -1.77 1.71 -13.06
C ARG A 139 -1.96 3.14 -13.58
N GLN A 140 -2.84 3.36 -14.56
CA GLN A 140 -3.11 4.70 -15.09
C GLN A 140 -3.71 5.65 -14.04
N GLN A 141 -4.66 5.15 -13.24
CA GLN A 141 -5.25 5.93 -12.16
C GLN A 141 -4.22 6.32 -11.09
N LEU A 142 -3.28 5.43 -10.76
CA LEU A 142 -2.24 5.68 -9.77
C LEU A 142 -1.18 6.65 -10.28
N VAL A 143 -0.79 6.58 -11.56
CA VAL A 143 0.11 7.56 -12.19
C VAL A 143 -0.43 8.99 -12.04
N ALA A 144 -1.75 9.18 -12.20
CA ALA A 144 -2.41 10.46 -12.00
C ALA A 144 -2.44 10.94 -10.53
N GLN A 145 -2.03 10.12 -9.57
CA GLN A 145 -2.03 10.42 -8.12
C GLN A 145 -0.62 10.66 -7.54
N VAL A 146 0.44 10.44 -8.31
CA VAL A 146 1.84 10.64 -7.87
C VAL A 146 2.09 12.06 -7.33
N ARG A 147 2.52 12.17 -6.08
CA ARG A 147 2.82 13.45 -5.43
C ARG A 147 4.30 13.81 -5.61
N CYS A 148 4.58 15.12 -5.68
CA CYS A 148 5.95 15.60 -5.70
C CYS A 148 6.50 15.62 -4.27
N PRO A 149 7.70 15.06 -4.02
CA PRO A 149 8.32 15.14 -2.71
C PRO A 149 8.56 16.61 -2.34
N SER A 150 8.07 17.02 -1.18
CA SER A 150 8.29 18.35 -0.62
C SER A 150 9.71 18.43 -0.05
N GLY A 151 10.68 18.78 -0.89
CA GLY A 151 12.01 19.20 -0.44
C GLY A 151 13.16 18.25 -0.81
N GLY A 152 13.76 18.52 -1.97
CA GLY A 152 15.21 18.61 -2.03
C GLY A 152 15.57 20.08 -1.82
N THR A 153 16.45 20.39 -0.89
CA THR A 153 16.95 21.73 -0.56
C THR A 153 17.20 22.57 -1.81
N ARG A 154 16.58 23.76 -1.86
CA ARG A 154 16.94 24.86 -2.77
C ARG A 154 18.29 25.44 -2.36
#